data_AF-A0A975DBV5-F1
#
_entry.id   AF-A0A975DBV5-F1
#
_cell.length_a   1.000
_cell.length_b   1.000
_cell.length_c   1.000
_cell.angle_alpha   90.00
_cell.angle_beta   90.00
_cell.angle_gamma   90.00
#
_symmetry.space_group_name_H-M   'P 1'
#
loop_
_entity.id
_entity.type
_entity.pdbx_description
1 polymer ?
#
loop_
_entity_poly.entity_id
_entity_poly.type
_entity_poly.pdbx_seq_one_letter_code
_entity_poly.pdbx_strand_id
1 'polypeptide(L)'
;MVERIETITIESNLRLKEAKLIPLNMNMGIIPIPLLKQKEIESNQHTIRTEGQLFLGMCSEPVMNWNLVILFENGEVDSIPINSYWNREAYINQL
;
A
#
# COMPACT_ATOMS: atom_id res chain seq x y z
N MET A 1 -3.90 6.97 17.85
CA MET A 1 -4.94 5.92 17.91
C MET A 1 -4.98 5.30 16.53
N VAL A 2 -4.51 4.06 16.37
CA VAL A 2 -4.67 3.29 15.13
C VAL A 2 -6.00 2.58 15.26
N GLU A 3 -6.86 2.71 14.26
CA GLU A 3 -8.20 2.15 14.34
C GLU A 3 -8.33 0.80 13.67
N ARG A 4 -7.55 0.59 12.61
CA ARG A 4 -7.45 -0.70 11.95
C ARG A 4 -6.03 -0.98 11.48
N ILE A 5 -5.64 -2.24 11.66
CA ILE A 5 -4.42 -2.79 11.10
C ILE A 5 -4.87 -3.80 10.06
N GLU A 6 -4.55 -3.51 8.80
CA GLU A 6 -4.86 -4.39 7.69
C GLU A 6 -3.56 -5.03 7.19
N THR A 7 -3.61 -6.33 6.93
CA THR A 7 -2.50 -7.02 6.26
C THR A 7 -2.63 -6.81 4.77
N ILE A 8 -1.56 -6.35 4.13
CA ILE A 8 -1.49 -6.20 2.68
C ILE A 8 -0.47 -7.15 2.09
N THR A 9 -0.67 -7.48 0.81
CA THR A 9 0.23 -8.34 0.06
C THR A 9 0.67 -7.60 -1.19
N ILE A 10 1.98 -7.54 -1.41
CA ILE A 10 2.60 -6.96 -2.60
C ILE A 10 3.38 -8.07 -3.32
N GLU A 11 3.10 -8.28 -4.60
CA GLU A 11 3.81 -9.23 -5.45
C GLU A 11 4.67 -8.47 -6.44
N SER A 12 5.93 -8.89 -6.59
CA SER A 12 6.90 -8.23 -7.46
C SER A 12 8.03 -9.17 -7.84
N ASN A 13 8.85 -8.79 -8.82
CA ASN A 13 10.00 -9.61 -9.24
C ASN A 13 11.27 -9.30 -8.45
N LEU A 14 11.21 -8.40 -7.47
CA LEU A 14 12.37 -7.90 -6.73
C LEU A 14 12.03 -7.81 -5.25
N ARG A 15 13.04 -7.89 -4.39
CA ARG A 15 12.82 -7.70 -2.96
C ARG A 15 12.54 -6.24 -2.66
N LEU A 16 11.55 -6.03 -1.80
CA LEU A 16 11.19 -4.70 -1.34
C LEU A 16 12.14 -4.29 -0.21
N LYS A 17 12.67 -3.08 -0.29
CA LYS A 17 13.43 -2.45 0.79
C LYS A 17 12.53 -1.60 1.68
N GLU A 18 11.61 -0.84 1.08
CA GLU A 18 10.68 0.04 1.79
C GLU A 18 9.37 0.14 0.99
N ALA A 19 8.24 0.30 1.69
CA ALA A 19 6.98 0.69 1.07
C ALA A 19 6.28 1.74 1.93
N LYS A 20 5.60 2.69 1.29
CA LYS A 20 4.85 3.77 1.95
C LYS A 20 3.71 4.29 1.11
N LEU A 21 2.66 4.77 1.75
CA LEU A 21 1.58 5.53 1.13
C LEU A 21 1.82 7.02 1.31
N ILE A 22 1.77 7.75 0.21
CA ILE A 22 1.77 9.21 0.19
C ILE A 22 0.35 9.66 -0.14
N PRO A 23 -0.34 10.40 0.74
CA PRO A 23 -1.66 10.92 0.44
C PRO A 23 -1.56 12.03 -0.61
N LEU A 24 -2.45 12.01 -1.60
CA LEU A 24 -2.48 12.98 -2.70
C LEU A 24 -3.55 14.06 -2.50
N ASN A 25 -4.62 13.75 -1.76
CA ASN A 25 -5.76 14.66 -1.56
C ASN A 25 -6.00 15.07 -0.11
N MET A 26 -5.15 14.65 0.84
CA MET A 26 -5.20 15.15 2.21
C MET A 26 -3.80 15.27 2.83
N ASN A 27 -3.59 16.30 3.65
CA ASN A 27 -2.36 16.48 4.40
C ASN A 27 -2.33 15.63 5.68
N MET A 28 -2.10 14.31 5.55
CA MET A 28 -2.00 13.38 6.69
C MET A 28 -0.59 12.84 6.96
N GLY A 29 0.41 13.34 6.24
CA GLY A 29 1.77 12.80 6.27
C GLY A 29 1.91 11.45 5.58
N ILE A 30 3.15 10.99 5.48
CA ILE A 30 3.50 9.71 4.84
C ILE A 30 3.17 8.55 5.80
N ILE A 31 2.46 7.55 5.30
CA ILE A 31 2.15 6.33 6.07
C ILE A 31 3.14 5.23 5.66
N PRO A 32 4.08 4.82 6.53
CA PRO A 32 4.97 3.70 6.24
C PRO A 32 4.19 2.39 6.26
N ILE A 33 4.63 1.43 5.45
CA ILE A 33 4.12 0.05 5.43
C ILE A 33 5.25 -0.86 5.93
N PRO A 34 5.25 -1.24 7.21
CA PRO A 34 6.22 -2.20 7.72
C PRO A 34 6.12 -3.52 6.95
N LEU A 35 7.24 -3.95 6.39
CA LEU A 35 7.36 -5.23 5.68
C LEU A 35 7.58 -6.33 6.73
N LEU A 36 6.64 -7.28 6.81
CA LEU A 36 6.68 -8.34 7.82
C LEU A 36 7.43 -9.58 7.33
N LYS A 37 7.14 -10.01 6.10
CA LYS A 37 7.70 -11.24 5.51
C LYS A 37 7.85 -11.07 4.02
N GLN A 38 8.92 -11.63 3.46
CA GLN A 38 9.10 -11.75 2.02
C GLN A 38 9.47 -13.19 1.69
N LYS A 39 8.76 -13.80 0.74
CA LYS A 39 9.00 -15.17 0.29
C LYS A 39 9.00 -15.21 -1.23
N GLU A 40 9.97 -15.91 -1.78
CA GLU A 40 9.96 -16.29 -3.18
C GLU A 40 8.90 -17.38 -3.37
N ILE A 41 8.03 -17.19 -4.35
CA ILE A 41 7.03 -18.17 -4.75
C ILE A 41 7.62 -18.90 -5.96
N GLU A 42 7.78 -20.21 -5.83
CA GLU A 42 8.11 -21.09 -6.95
C GLU A 42 6.92 -21.13 -7.92
N SER A 43 6.89 -20.17 -8.83
CA SER A 43 6.06 -20.15 -10.02
C SER A 43 7.00 -20.01 -11.22
N ASN A 44 6.54 -20.31 -12.43
CA ASN A 44 7.37 -20.26 -13.65
C ASN A 44 7.99 -18.87 -13.94
N GLN A 45 7.66 -17.86 -13.13
CA GLN A 45 8.23 -16.52 -13.13
C GLN A 45 8.75 -16.23 -11.71
N HIS A 46 9.91 -15.59 -11.60
CA HIS A 46 10.51 -15.21 -10.32
C HIS A 46 9.65 -14.16 -9.63
N THR A 47 8.72 -14.60 -8.78
CA THR A 47 7.78 -13.74 -8.05
C THR A 47 8.07 -13.80 -6.56
N ILE A 48 8.26 -12.64 -5.96
CA ILE A 48 8.45 -12.44 -4.53
C ILE A 48 7.16 -11.85 -3.95
N ARG A 49 6.56 -12.56 -3.01
CA ARG A 49 5.41 -12.10 -2.25
C ARG A 49 5.87 -11.49 -0.93
N THR A 50 5.50 -10.24 -0.72
CA THR A 50 5.78 -9.46 0.47
C THR A 50 4.49 -9.20 1.24
N GLU A 51 4.45 -9.65 2.50
CA GLU A 51 3.40 -9.31 3.46
C GLU A 51 3.80 -8.05 4.23
N GLY A 52 2.91 -7.06 4.30
CA GLY A 52 3.11 -5.84 5.07
C GLY A 52 1.90 -5.51 5.94
N GLN A 53 2.08 -4.55 6.85
CA GLN A 53 0.98 -4.01 7.66
C GLN A 53 0.68 -2.59 7.28
N LEU A 54 -0.61 -2.30 7.12
CA LEU A 54 -1.13 -0.98 6.89
C LEU A 54 -1.90 -0.52 8.12
N PHE A 55 -1.47 0.59 8.70
CA PHE A 55 -2.08 1.20 9.87
C PHE A 55 -2.93 2.38 9.41
N LEU A 56 -4.25 2.21 9.40
CA LEU A 56 -5.20 3.25 9.03
C LEU A 56 -5.93 3.76 10.27
N GLY A 57 -6.08 5.07 10.37
CA GLY A 57 -6.99 5.74 11.31
C GLY A 57 -8.21 6.31 10.59
N MET A 58 -9.17 6.86 11.34
CA MET A 58 -10.24 7.67 10.74
C MET A 58 -9.61 8.77 9.92
N CYS A 59 -10.24 9.02 8.79
CA CYS A 59 -10.01 10.27 8.12
C CYS A 59 -11.31 10.80 7.53
N SER A 60 -11.34 12.12 7.39
CA SER A 60 -12.55 12.90 7.15
C SER A 60 -12.95 12.96 5.67
N GLU A 61 -12.15 12.41 4.76
CA GLU A 61 -12.39 12.51 3.32
C GLU A 61 -13.04 11.23 2.75
N PRO A 62 -14.27 11.26 2.21
CA PRO A 62 -14.96 10.04 1.76
C PRO A 62 -14.17 9.14 0.79
N VAL A 63 -13.29 9.73 -0.04
CA VAL A 63 -12.40 9.03 -0.97
C VAL A 63 -10.97 9.51 -0.79
N MET A 64 -10.04 8.62 -0.49
CA MET A 64 -8.62 8.96 -0.46
C MET A 64 -7.91 8.51 -1.69
N ASN A 65 -7.09 9.40 -2.23
CA ASN A 65 -6.14 9.13 -3.27
C ASN A 65 -4.76 9.00 -2.64
N TRP A 66 -4.12 7.87 -2.88
CA TRP A 66 -2.81 7.55 -2.39
C TRP A 66 -1.88 7.29 -3.56
N ASN A 67 -0.60 7.50 -3.32
CA ASN A 67 0.45 6.98 -4.15
C ASN A 67 1.28 5.99 -3.31
N LEU A 68 1.18 4.70 -3.65
CA LEU A 68 2.02 3.66 -3.06
C LEU A 68 3.39 3.75 -3.71
N VAL A 69 4.38 4.14 -2.93
CA VAL A 69 5.78 4.19 -3.34
C VAL A 69 6.51 2.99 -2.77
N ILE A 70 7.14 2.23 -3.65
CA ILE A 70 7.91 1.03 -3.33
C ILE A 70 9.36 1.29 -3.71
N LEU A 71 10.28 1.13 -2.77
CA LEU A 71 11.72 1.11 -3.03
C LEU A 71 12.19 -0.33 -2.98
N PHE A 72 12.85 -0.79 -4.03
CA PHE A 72 13.42 -2.13 -4.12
C PHE A 72 14.87 -2.16 -3.61
N GLU A 73 15.37 -3.36 -3.28
CA GLU A 73 16.76 -3.53 -2.80
C GLU A 73 17.81 -3.12 -3.84
N ASN A 74 17.49 -3.21 -5.13
CA ASN A 74 18.36 -2.76 -6.24
C ASN A 74 18.36 -1.23 -6.43
N GLY A 75 17.57 -0.47 -5.65
CA GLY A 75 17.46 0.98 -5.75
C GLY A 75 16.39 1.48 -6.73
N GLU A 76 15.70 0.59 -7.44
CA GLU A 76 14.56 0.94 -8.27
C GLU A 76 13.39 1.44 -7.41
N VAL A 77 12.61 2.38 -7.95
CA VAL A 77 11.43 2.93 -7.29
C VAL A 77 10.24 2.78 -8.20
N ASP A 78 9.17 2.18 -7.69
CA ASP A 78 7.88 2.09 -8.36
C ASP A 78 6.81 2.87 -7.59
N SER A 79 5.79 3.33 -8.31
CA SER A 79 4.79 4.26 -7.84
C SER A 79 3.42 3.90 -8.41
N ILE A 80 2.51 3.45 -7.55
CA ILE A 80 1.20 2.94 -7.93
C ILE A 80 0.11 3.85 -7.33
N PRO A 81 -0.77 4.47 -8.14
CA PRO A 81 -1.91 5.21 -7.62
C PRO A 81 -2.95 4.24 -7.05
N ILE A 82 -3.39 4.49 -5.82
CA ILE A 82 -4.38 3.66 -5.12
C ILE A 82 -5.48 4.56 -4.57
N ASN A 83 -6.74 4.14 -4.72
CA ASN A 83 -7.86 4.81 -4.08
C ASN A 83 -8.42 3.94 -2.95
N SER A 84 -8.71 4.55 -1.80
CA SER A 84 -9.45 3.90 -0.73
C SER A 84 -10.74 4.66 -0.43
N TYR A 85 -11.81 3.91 -0.15
CA TYR A 85 -13.13 4.47 0.11
C TYR A 85 -13.54 4.14 1.54
N TRP A 86 -13.87 5.15 2.35
CA TRP A 86 -14.37 4.90 3.72
C TRP A 86 -15.87 4.69 3.77
N ASN A 87 -16.61 5.11 2.75
CA ASN A 87 -18.03 4.83 2.60
C ASN A 87 -18.27 4.00 1.34
N ARG A 88 -19.04 2.91 1.47
CA ARG A 88 -19.53 2.09 0.35
C ARG A 88 -20.31 2.92 -0.68
N GLU A 89 -21.04 3.94 -0.26
CA GLU A 89 -21.76 4.85 -1.17
C GLU A 89 -20.79 5.66 -2.04
N ALA A 90 -19.66 6.10 -1.48
CA ALA A 90 -18.64 6.82 -2.24
C ALA A 90 -17.98 5.94 -3.30
N TYR A 91 -17.82 4.65 -3.03
CA TYR A 91 -17.35 3.66 -4.02
C TYR A 91 -18.36 3.46 -5.15
N ILE A 92 -19.64 3.26 -4.82
CA ILE A 92 -20.70 2.99 -5.80
C ILE A 92 -20.89 4.17 -6.76
N ASN A 93 -20.76 5.42 -6.30
CA ASN A 93 -20.94 6.61 -7.13
C ASN A 93 -19.77 6.90 -8.10
N GLN A 94 -18.67 6.12 -8.05
CA GLN A 94 -17.55 6.23 -9.00
C GLN A 94 -17.48 5.08 -10.02
N LEU A 95 -18.40 4.11 -9.94
CA LEU A 95 -18.58 3.03 -10.93
C LEU A 95 -19.60 3.44 -12.00
#